data_AF-A0A930TDC9-F1
#
_entry.id   AF-A0A930TDC9-F1
#
_cell.length_a   1.000
_cell.length_b   1.000
_cell.length_c   1.000
_cell.angle_alpha   90.00
_cell.angle_beta   90.00
_cell.angle_gamma   90.00
#
_symmetry.space_group_name_H-M   'P 1'
#
loop_
_entity.id
_entity.type
_entity.pdbx_description
1 polymer ?
#
loop_
_entity_poly.entity_id
_entity_poly.type
_entity_poly.pdbx_seq_one_letter_code
_entity_poly.pdbx_strand_id
1 'polypeptide(L)'
;MPVFASRPRLALMVLRRLPNPPAVASELAGLTILECLVAILLVGLTVAMITPPLLVATATRVQSRRAEQALQLAQAEVDRISTLVAQGDHRSNLLPNTVANLQTEPPPSATAGNFLKSPRRDPCGGYTQYNNEPLNPAQALEVDVDGDCKPDFLMQVFRTEGVTSNEERNRPNPRPSRFDLGVRVYSILAKDNWDNLASDAAPASLRVREGEGNQRTNPLAVIYIPLSWSERADVICAQQGENASNIPSCN
;
A
#
# COMPACT_ATOMS: atom_id res chain seq x y z
N MET A 1 -24.03 -26.21 -48.49
CA MET A 1 -23.44 -25.60 -49.70
C MET A 1 -22.01 -25.16 -49.36
N PRO A 2 -21.06 -25.18 -50.32
CA PRO A 2 -19.89 -26.09 -50.26
C PRO A 2 -18.55 -25.48 -49.83
N VAL A 3 -17.70 -26.37 -49.30
CA VAL A 3 -16.27 -26.64 -49.60
C VAL A 3 -15.61 -25.82 -50.72
N PHE A 4 -14.48 -25.15 -50.41
CA PHE A 4 -13.30 -24.90 -51.27
C PHE A 4 -12.10 -24.63 -50.32
N ALA A 5 -11.07 -25.45 -50.13
CA ALA A 5 -10.10 -26.05 -51.05
C ALA A 5 -9.27 -25.03 -51.84
N SER A 6 -8.09 -24.62 -51.33
CA SER A 6 -6.85 -24.60 -52.12
C SER A 6 -5.60 -24.45 -51.23
N ARG A 7 -4.78 -25.52 -51.19
CA ARG A 7 -3.32 -25.44 -51.02
C ARG A 7 -2.71 -25.30 -52.44
N PRO A 8 -1.38 -25.32 -52.62
CA PRO A 8 -0.31 -24.45 -52.12
C PRO A 8 0.44 -23.80 -53.31
N ARG A 9 1.33 -22.84 -53.08
CA ARG A 9 2.39 -22.52 -54.07
C ARG A 9 3.76 -22.75 -53.46
N LEU A 10 4.41 -23.79 -53.99
CA LEU A 10 5.84 -24.02 -53.96
C LEU A 10 6.57 -22.76 -54.43
N ALA A 11 7.47 -22.25 -53.60
CA ALA A 11 8.62 -21.49 -54.05
C ALA A 11 9.85 -22.39 -53.91
N LEU A 12 10.19 -23.00 -55.05
CA LEU A 12 11.43 -23.71 -55.33
C LEU A 12 12.55 -22.68 -55.59
N MET A 13 13.81 -23.09 -55.38
CA MET A 13 15.09 -22.39 -55.67
C MET A 13 15.60 -21.50 -54.51
N VAL A 14 16.83 -21.62 -53.99
CA VAL A 14 18.12 -22.05 -54.59
C VAL A 14 18.96 -22.74 -53.50
N LEU A 15 19.36 -24.00 -53.71
CA LEU A 15 20.45 -24.63 -52.96
C LEU A 15 21.78 -24.01 -53.41
N ARG A 16 22.27 -23.00 -52.69
CA ARG A 16 23.67 -22.60 -52.75
C ARG A 16 24.50 -23.70 -52.11
N ARG A 17 25.36 -24.35 -52.90
CA ARG A 17 26.47 -25.18 -52.41
C ARG A 17 27.29 -24.36 -51.43
N LEU A 18 27.22 -24.70 -50.15
CA LEU A 18 28.24 -24.29 -49.19
C LEU A 18 29.50 -25.12 -49.47
N PRO A 19 30.68 -24.50 -49.52
CA PRO A 19 31.95 -25.23 -49.59
C PRO A 19 32.08 -26.10 -48.34
N ASN A 20 32.50 -27.35 -48.52
CA ASN A 20 32.83 -28.26 -47.43
C ASN A 20 33.81 -27.56 -46.47
N PRO A 21 33.54 -27.50 -45.15
CA PRO A 21 34.59 -27.14 -44.22
C PRO A 21 35.72 -28.18 -44.37
N PRO A 22 36.99 -27.78 -44.39
CA PRO A 22 38.06 -28.76 -44.19
C PRO A 22 37.75 -29.49 -42.88
N ALA A 23 37.84 -30.82 -42.90
CA ALA A 23 37.74 -31.63 -41.71
C ALA A 23 38.60 -30.97 -40.63
N VAL A 24 37.95 -30.43 -39.61
CA VAL A 24 38.64 -29.96 -38.41
C VAL A 24 39.29 -31.21 -37.87
N ALA A 25 40.58 -31.34 -38.14
CA ALA A 25 41.40 -32.34 -37.49
C ALA A 25 41.10 -32.19 -36.01
N SER A 26 40.55 -33.26 -35.44
CA SER A 26 40.41 -33.40 -34.01
C SER A 26 41.82 -33.44 -33.43
N GLU A 27 42.43 -32.26 -33.27
CA GLU A 27 43.43 -32.06 -32.25
C GLU A 27 42.67 -32.17 -30.92
N LEU A 28 42.51 -33.42 -30.46
CA LEU A 28 42.41 -33.74 -29.04
C LEU A 28 43.75 -33.37 -28.36
N ALA A 29 44.17 -32.13 -28.50
CA ALA A 29 45.26 -31.54 -27.75
C ALA A 29 44.69 -31.19 -26.37
N GLY A 30 44.66 -32.20 -25.50
CA GLY A 30 44.59 -32.07 -24.05
C GLY A 30 43.44 -31.23 -23.52
N LEU A 31 42.29 -31.87 -23.26
CA LEU A 31 41.36 -31.45 -22.22
C LEU A 31 42.11 -31.55 -20.88
N THR A 32 42.97 -30.58 -20.57
CA THR A 32 43.78 -30.65 -19.36
C THR A 32 42.88 -30.40 -18.16
N ILE A 33 43.06 -31.16 -17.09
CA ILE A 33 42.35 -30.97 -15.82
C ILE A 33 42.46 -29.51 -15.34
N LEU A 34 43.56 -28.83 -15.67
CA LEU A 34 43.78 -27.40 -15.41
C LEU A 34 42.82 -26.49 -16.17
N GLU A 35 42.53 -26.74 -17.44
CA GLU A 35 41.58 -25.94 -18.21
C GLU A 35 40.16 -26.07 -17.64
N CYS A 36 39.75 -27.29 -17.26
CA CYS A 36 38.48 -27.51 -16.59
C CYS A 36 38.41 -26.80 -15.22
N LEU A 37 39.51 -26.80 -14.46
CA LEU A 37 39.61 -26.10 -13.18
C LEU A 37 39.53 -24.57 -13.34
N VAL A 38 40.20 -24.00 -14.35
CA VAL A 38 40.11 -22.58 -14.68
C VAL A 38 38.70 -22.22 -15.16
N ALA A 39 38.07 -23.06 -15.98
CA ALA A 39 36.70 -22.85 -16.42
C ALA A 39 35.71 -22.80 -15.25
N ILE A 40 35.79 -23.73 -14.30
CA ILE A 40 34.95 -23.72 -13.09
C ILE A 40 35.21 -22.47 -12.25
N LEU A 41 36.47 -22.03 -12.12
CA LEU A 41 36.83 -20.81 -11.40
C LEU A 41 36.24 -19.56 -12.07
N LEU A 42 36.34 -19.44 -13.39
CA LEU A 42 35.74 -18.32 -14.15
C LEU A 42 34.21 -18.33 -14.04
N VAL A 43 33.57 -19.49 -14.13
CA VAL A 43 32.11 -19.62 -13.90
C VAL A 43 31.75 -19.21 -12.46
N GLY A 44 32.52 -19.64 -11.46
CA GLY A 44 32.30 -19.23 -10.07
C GLY A 44 32.44 -17.73 -9.87
N LEU A 45 33.46 -17.11 -10.45
CA LEU A 45 33.70 -15.66 -10.37
C LEU A 45 32.57 -14.87 -11.06
N THR A 46 32.16 -15.30 -12.25
CA THR A 46 31.07 -14.63 -12.99
C THR A 46 29.74 -14.72 -12.24
N VAL A 47 29.40 -15.89 -11.68
CA VAL A 47 28.19 -16.04 -10.85
C VAL A 47 28.29 -15.18 -9.58
N ALA A 48 29.44 -15.15 -8.92
CA ALA A 48 29.67 -14.31 -7.74
C ALA A 48 29.52 -12.82 -8.05
N MET A 49 29.88 -12.37 -9.26
CA MET A 49 29.71 -10.96 -9.68
C MET A 49 28.27 -10.61 -10.06
N ILE A 50 27.49 -11.55 -10.60
CA ILE A 50 26.10 -11.31 -11.04
C ILE A 50 25.10 -11.39 -9.86
N THR A 51 25.44 -12.14 -8.80
CA THR A 51 24.51 -12.39 -7.68
C THR A 51 24.13 -11.12 -6.89
N PRO A 52 25.07 -10.25 -6.47
CA PRO A 52 24.74 -9.05 -5.69
C PRO A 52 23.72 -8.11 -6.36
N PRO A 53 23.86 -7.72 -7.65
CA PRO A 53 22.86 -6.84 -8.26
C PRO A 53 21.49 -7.49 -8.42
N LEU A 54 21.41 -8.81 -8.63
CA LEU A 54 20.12 -9.53 -8.68
C LEU A 54 19.39 -9.52 -7.33
N LEU A 55 20.12 -9.70 -6.22
CA LEU A 55 19.53 -9.63 -4.89
C LEU A 55 19.00 -8.23 -4.58
N VAL A 56 19.75 -7.19 -4.94
CA VAL A 56 19.28 -5.80 -4.76
C VAL A 56 18.04 -5.53 -5.62
N ALA A 57 18.01 -5.97 -6.88
CA ALA A 57 16.87 -5.77 -7.77
C ALA A 57 15.60 -6.51 -7.33
N THR A 58 15.74 -7.70 -6.74
CA THR A 58 14.60 -8.45 -6.21
C THR A 58 14.07 -7.84 -4.92
N ALA A 59 14.95 -7.40 -4.02
CA ALA A 59 14.57 -6.73 -2.77
C ALA A 59 13.76 -5.44 -3.02
N THR A 60 14.21 -4.58 -3.94
CA THR A 60 13.49 -3.34 -4.27
C THR A 60 12.10 -3.63 -4.83
N ARG A 61 11.94 -4.66 -5.67
CA ARG A 61 10.64 -5.04 -6.23
C ARG A 61 9.65 -5.51 -5.16
N VAL A 62 10.10 -6.28 -4.17
CA VAL A 62 9.25 -6.73 -3.07
C VAL A 62 8.83 -5.55 -2.19
N GLN A 63 9.77 -4.65 -1.88
CA GLN A 63 9.48 -3.45 -1.10
C GLN A 63 8.49 -2.51 -1.82
N SER A 64 8.67 -2.28 -3.13
CA SER A 64 7.74 -1.48 -3.92
C SER A 64 6.34 -2.08 -3.92
N ARG A 65 6.19 -3.40 -4.08
CA ARG A 65 4.89 -4.07 -4.04
C ARG A 65 4.18 -3.90 -2.70
N ARG A 66 4.91 -4.05 -1.59
CA ARG A 66 4.33 -3.86 -0.25
C ARG A 66 3.90 -2.42 0.00
N ALA A 67 4.68 -1.45 -0.46
CA ALA A 67 4.32 -0.04 -0.37
C ALA A 67 3.07 0.29 -1.22
N GLU A 68 2.98 -0.26 -2.42
CA GLU A 68 1.80 -0.12 -3.29
C GLU A 68 0.55 -0.73 -2.64
N GLN A 69 0.65 -1.91 -2.04
CA GLN A 69 -0.46 -2.55 -1.31
C GLN A 69 -0.90 -1.70 -0.10
N ALA A 70 0.04 -1.18 0.68
CA ALA A 70 -0.25 -0.30 1.81
C ALA A 70 -0.97 0.98 1.36
N LEU A 71 -0.57 1.56 0.23
CA LEU A 71 -1.21 2.75 -0.35
C LEU A 71 -2.64 2.43 -0.82
N GLN A 72 -2.83 1.31 -1.53
CA GLN A 72 -4.16 0.88 -1.96
C GLN A 72 -5.09 0.63 -0.78
N LEU A 73 -4.57 0.05 0.31
CA LEU A 73 -5.33 -0.16 1.54
C LEU A 73 -5.76 1.16 2.19
N ALA A 74 -4.83 2.12 2.28
CA ALA A 74 -5.14 3.45 2.82
C ALA A 74 -6.20 4.17 1.98
N GLN A 75 -6.08 4.11 0.65
CA GLN A 75 -7.05 4.69 -0.29
C GLN A 75 -8.42 4.03 -0.14
N ALA A 76 -8.48 2.70 -0.06
CA ALA A 76 -9.74 1.98 0.12
C ALA A 76 -10.46 2.38 1.42
N GLU A 77 -9.73 2.65 2.50
CA GLU A 77 -10.32 3.13 3.75
C GLU A 77 -10.81 4.57 3.65
N VAL A 78 -10.04 5.43 2.97
CA VAL A 78 -10.46 6.80 2.64
C VAL A 78 -11.74 6.80 1.81
N ASP A 79 -11.81 5.98 0.75
CA ASP A 79 -12.97 5.88 -0.13
C ASP A 79 -14.20 5.36 0.61
N ARG A 80 -14.02 4.39 1.52
CA ARG A 80 -15.09 3.90 2.40
C ARG A 80 -15.67 5.03 3.23
N ILE A 81 -14.82 5.81 3.92
CA ILE A 81 -15.26 6.91 4.78
C ILE A 81 -15.86 8.04 3.95
N SER A 82 -15.26 8.38 2.81
CA SER A 82 -15.78 9.35 1.86
C SER A 82 -17.18 8.97 1.38
N THR A 83 -17.41 7.69 1.08
CA THR A 83 -18.73 7.18 0.69
C THR A 83 -19.75 7.30 1.82
N LEU A 84 -19.37 7.01 3.07
CA LEU A 84 -20.24 7.20 4.25
C LEU A 84 -20.62 8.67 4.44
N VAL A 85 -19.63 9.57 4.30
CA VAL A 85 -19.81 11.02 4.38
C VAL A 85 -20.72 11.52 3.25
N ALA A 86 -20.54 11.03 2.03
CA ALA A 86 -21.36 11.40 0.87
C ALA A 86 -22.82 10.90 1.00
N GLN A 87 -23.06 9.82 1.75
CA GLN A 87 -24.40 9.32 2.06
C GLN A 87 -25.07 10.08 3.21
N GLY A 88 -24.39 11.05 3.83
CA GLY A 88 -24.92 11.85 4.94
C GLY A 88 -24.92 11.14 6.30
N ASP A 89 -24.31 9.95 6.40
CA ASP A 89 -24.28 9.15 7.64
C ASP A 89 -23.05 9.51 8.49
N HIS A 90 -23.17 10.62 9.22
CA HIS A 90 -22.10 11.18 10.06
C HIS A 90 -22.25 10.82 11.54
N ARG A 91 -22.81 9.66 11.87
CA ARG A 91 -22.96 9.25 13.26
C ARG A 91 -21.57 9.05 13.88
N SER A 92 -21.42 9.41 15.15
CA SER A 92 -20.17 9.30 15.89
C SER A 92 -19.65 7.87 16.01
N ASN A 93 -20.51 6.87 15.85
CA ASN A 93 -20.15 5.45 15.83
C ASN A 93 -19.77 4.91 14.44
N LEU A 94 -19.83 5.72 13.38
CA LEU A 94 -19.48 5.31 12.01
C LEU A 94 -18.25 6.06 11.47
N LEU A 95 -18.01 7.25 12.01
CA LEU A 95 -16.82 8.03 11.71
C LEU A 95 -15.67 7.65 12.64
N PRO A 96 -14.41 7.71 12.18
CA PRO A 96 -13.25 7.53 13.05
C PRO A 96 -13.26 8.47 14.26
N ASN A 97 -12.57 8.07 15.32
CA ASN A 97 -12.39 8.90 16.50
C ASN A 97 -11.57 10.16 16.19
N THR A 98 -11.83 11.19 16.99
CA THR A 98 -11.27 12.53 16.79
C THR A 98 -9.92 12.69 17.50
N VAL A 99 -9.03 13.45 16.87
CA VAL A 99 -7.73 13.88 17.40
C VAL A 99 -7.59 15.39 17.26
N ALA A 100 -6.74 15.99 18.08
CA ALA A 100 -6.51 17.44 18.05
C ALA A 100 -5.78 17.88 16.77
N ASN A 101 -4.81 17.08 16.30
CA ASN A 101 -4.04 17.39 15.11
C ASN A 101 -3.52 16.10 14.46
N LEU A 102 -3.77 15.95 13.15
CA LEU A 102 -3.38 14.76 12.38
C LEU A 102 -1.87 14.54 12.29
N GLN A 103 -1.06 15.61 12.35
CA GLN A 103 0.40 15.53 12.18
C GLN A 103 1.13 15.17 13.48
N THR A 104 0.57 15.54 14.63
CA THR A 104 1.19 15.32 15.94
C THR A 104 0.59 14.14 16.69
N GLU A 105 -0.41 13.47 16.12
CA GLU A 105 -0.99 12.28 16.72
C GLU A 105 0.09 11.19 16.85
N PRO A 106 0.28 10.62 18.06
CA PRO A 106 1.30 9.60 18.28
C PRO A 106 1.11 8.38 17.37
N PRO A 107 2.20 7.61 17.15
CA PRO A 107 2.06 6.30 16.53
C PRO A 107 1.13 5.42 17.39
N PRO A 108 0.54 4.37 16.80
CA PRO A 108 -0.27 3.48 17.57
C PRO A 108 0.62 2.79 18.63
N SER A 109 0.05 2.37 19.76
CA SER A 109 0.77 1.73 20.87
C SER A 109 0.17 0.37 21.25
N ALA A 110 -0.91 -0.03 20.57
CA ALA A 110 -1.57 -1.31 20.77
C ALA A 110 -2.36 -1.72 19.51
N THR A 111 -2.66 -3.01 19.41
CA THR A 111 -3.66 -3.51 18.44
C THR A 111 -5.07 -3.22 18.96
N ALA A 112 -5.99 -2.90 18.05
CA ALA A 112 -7.43 -2.82 18.29
C ALA A 112 -8.02 -4.22 18.57
N GLY A 113 -7.86 -4.71 19.80
CA GLY A 113 -8.40 -6.00 20.25
C GLY A 113 -8.03 -7.16 19.34
N ASN A 114 -8.94 -8.14 19.24
CA ASN A 114 -8.80 -9.27 18.32
C ASN A 114 -9.60 -9.02 17.03
N PHE A 115 -9.57 -7.80 16.48
CA PHE A 115 -10.23 -7.49 15.21
C PHE A 115 -9.28 -7.65 14.03
N LEU A 116 -9.75 -8.33 12.99
CA LEU A 116 -9.03 -8.50 11.72
C LEU A 116 -9.92 -8.02 10.57
N LYS A 117 -9.36 -7.15 9.72
CA LYS A 117 -9.97 -6.81 8.42
C LYS A 117 -9.35 -7.74 7.37
N SER A 118 -10.14 -8.69 6.88
CA SER A 118 -9.71 -9.68 5.88
C SER A 118 -10.75 -9.79 4.76
N PRO A 119 -10.34 -10.10 3.50
CA PRO A 119 -11.25 -10.52 2.44
C PRO A 119 -12.02 -11.80 2.79
N ARG A 120 -11.50 -12.62 3.71
CA ARG A 120 -12.13 -13.86 4.14
C ARG A 120 -13.37 -13.57 4.99
N ARG A 121 -14.48 -14.27 4.69
CA ARG A 121 -15.75 -14.14 5.44
C ARG A 121 -15.80 -14.97 6.72
N ASP A 122 -15.03 -16.05 6.78
CA ASP A 122 -15.00 -16.91 7.96
C ASP A 122 -14.07 -16.31 9.03
N PRO A 123 -14.42 -16.40 10.31
CA PRO A 123 -13.55 -15.96 11.39
C PRO A 123 -12.25 -16.76 11.36
N CYS A 124 -11.14 -16.05 11.22
CA CYS A 124 -9.80 -16.58 11.41
C CYS A 124 -9.65 -16.96 12.88
N GLY A 125 -9.30 -18.21 13.20
CA GLY A 125 -9.46 -18.84 14.52
C GLY A 125 -8.75 -18.18 15.72
N GLY A 126 -9.21 -16.99 16.11
CA GLY A 126 -8.61 -16.09 17.10
C GLY A 126 -8.99 -14.61 16.90
N TYR A 127 -9.43 -14.26 15.69
CA TYR A 127 -9.88 -12.95 15.26
C TYR A 127 -11.39 -12.90 14.99
N THR A 128 -12.00 -11.81 15.41
CA THR A 128 -13.34 -11.38 14.98
C THR A 128 -13.22 -10.46 13.76
N GLN A 129 -14.13 -10.59 12.80
CA GLN A 129 -14.14 -9.70 11.63
C GLN A 129 -14.40 -8.26 12.08
N TYR A 130 -13.57 -7.34 11.60
CA TYR A 130 -13.77 -5.91 11.88
C TYR A 130 -15.09 -5.41 11.27
N ASN A 131 -15.92 -4.80 12.11
CA ASN A 131 -17.28 -4.35 11.77
C ASN A 131 -17.35 -2.85 11.41
N ASN A 132 -16.21 -2.20 11.20
CA ASN A 132 -16.09 -0.77 10.91
C ASN A 132 -16.43 0.19 12.06
N GLU A 133 -16.46 -0.31 13.30
CA GLU A 133 -16.60 0.53 14.49
C GLU A 133 -15.34 1.38 14.72
N PRO A 134 -15.48 2.62 15.21
CA PRO A 134 -14.36 3.51 15.43
C PRO A 134 -13.37 2.94 16.44
N LEU A 135 -12.09 3.00 16.08
CA LEU A 135 -10.98 2.56 16.91
C LEU A 135 -10.40 3.75 17.68
N ASN A 136 -9.79 3.48 18.83
CA ASN A 136 -9.00 4.50 19.53
C ASN A 136 -7.88 4.98 18.59
N PRO A 137 -7.63 6.29 18.44
CA PRO A 137 -6.53 6.78 17.62
C PRO A 137 -5.18 6.17 17.96
N ALA A 138 -4.92 5.81 19.23
CA ALA A 138 -3.70 5.14 19.66
C ALA A 138 -3.65 3.63 19.34
N GLN A 139 -4.67 3.06 18.68
CA GLN A 139 -4.72 1.65 18.31
C GLN A 139 -4.59 1.46 16.80
N ALA A 140 -3.95 0.37 16.39
CA ALA A 140 -3.96 -0.06 15.00
C ALA A 140 -4.87 -1.26 14.76
N LEU A 141 -5.57 -1.24 13.64
CA LEU A 141 -6.31 -2.38 13.12
C LEU A 141 -5.37 -3.33 12.39
N GLU A 142 -5.50 -4.62 12.67
CA GLU A 142 -4.83 -5.66 11.92
C GLU A 142 -5.56 -5.93 10.60
N VAL A 143 -4.82 -5.93 9.50
CA VAL A 143 -5.35 -6.13 8.14
C VAL A 143 -4.61 -7.27 7.46
N ASP A 144 -5.38 -8.23 6.97
CA ASP A 144 -4.96 -9.36 6.15
C ASP A 144 -5.40 -9.06 4.71
N VAL A 145 -4.48 -9.14 3.74
CA VAL A 145 -4.77 -8.80 2.33
C VAL A 145 -4.91 -10.05 1.46
N ASP A 146 -4.25 -11.15 1.81
CA ASP A 146 -4.22 -12.37 0.99
C ASP A 146 -5.22 -13.46 1.46
N GLY A 147 -5.86 -13.27 2.62
CA GLY A 147 -6.85 -14.16 3.17
C GLY A 147 -6.27 -15.37 3.89
N ASP A 148 -4.97 -15.36 4.21
CA ASP A 148 -4.28 -16.45 4.90
C ASP A 148 -4.53 -16.48 6.42
N CYS A 149 -5.36 -15.56 6.92
CA CYS A 149 -5.68 -15.38 8.33
C CYS A 149 -4.52 -14.88 9.20
N LYS A 150 -3.51 -14.25 8.60
CA LYS A 150 -2.45 -13.54 9.31
C LYS A 150 -2.46 -12.08 8.89
N PRO A 151 -2.26 -11.15 9.83
CA PRO A 151 -2.18 -9.75 9.48
C PRO A 151 -0.88 -9.46 8.74
N ASP A 152 -0.99 -8.81 7.58
CA ASP A 152 0.13 -8.30 6.79
C ASP A 152 0.48 -6.86 7.15
N PHE A 153 -0.55 -6.09 7.52
CA PHE A 153 -0.48 -4.66 7.76
C PHE A 153 -1.19 -4.27 9.05
N LEU A 154 -0.77 -3.13 9.58
CA LEU A 154 -1.43 -2.43 10.67
C LEU A 154 -1.96 -1.11 10.13
N MET A 155 -3.21 -0.75 10.42
CA MET A 155 -3.83 0.47 9.93
C MET A 155 -4.36 1.31 11.08
N GLN A 156 -3.91 2.56 11.16
CA GLN A 156 -4.36 3.56 12.12
C GLN A 156 -5.22 4.58 11.39
N VAL A 157 -6.42 4.84 11.90
CA VAL A 157 -7.40 5.75 11.27
C VAL A 157 -7.94 6.69 12.33
N PHE A 158 -7.90 7.99 12.03
CA PHE A 158 -8.37 9.04 12.94
C PHE A 158 -8.76 10.27 12.13
N ARG A 159 -9.50 11.20 12.74
CA ARG A 159 -9.92 12.44 12.10
C ARG A 159 -9.78 13.64 13.02
N THR A 160 -9.85 14.86 12.51
CA THR A 160 -10.03 16.04 13.37
C THR A 160 -11.48 16.15 13.85
N GLU A 161 -11.71 16.90 14.93
CA GLU A 161 -13.07 17.21 15.41
C GLU A 161 -13.94 17.79 14.29
N GLY A 162 -13.33 18.63 13.46
CA GLY A 162 -13.97 19.27 12.33
C GLY A 162 -14.78 20.50 12.71
N VAL A 163 -15.37 21.12 11.71
CA VAL A 163 -16.26 22.28 11.87
C VAL A 163 -17.70 21.77 11.86
N THR A 164 -18.53 22.28 12.76
CA THR A 164 -19.98 22.03 12.80
C THR A 164 -20.71 23.34 12.53
N SER A 165 -21.76 23.33 11.70
CA SER A 165 -22.60 24.52 11.53
C SER A 165 -23.36 24.86 12.83
N ASN A 166 -23.78 26.11 12.98
CA ASN A 166 -24.50 26.58 14.17
C ASN A 166 -25.80 25.79 14.44
N GLU A 167 -26.50 25.38 13.37
CA GLU A 167 -27.71 24.56 13.48
C GLU A 167 -27.41 23.15 14.00
N GLU A 168 -26.29 22.59 13.56
CA GLU A 168 -25.91 21.22 13.87
C GLU A 168 -25.26 21.12 15.26
N ARG A 169 -24.58 22.19 15.72
CA ARG A 169 -24.00 22.30 17.07
C ARG A 169 -25.04 22.11 18.18
N ASN A 170 -26.29 22.51 17.95
CA ASN A 170 -27.37 22.38 18.94
C ASN A 170 -28.06 21.02 18.91
N ARG A 171 -27.65 20.10 18.03
CA ARG A 171 -28.21 18.75 17.98
C ARG A 171 -27.53 17.82 18.98
N PRO A 172 -28.24 16.78 19.48
CA PRO A 172 -27.65 15.80 20.39
C PRO A 172 -26.43 15.06 19.82
N ASN A 173 -26.35 14.93 18.48
CA ASN A 173 -25.23 14.33 17.76
C ASN A 173 -24.82 15.27 16.61
N PRO A 174 -23.95 16.24 16.87
CA PRO A 174 -23.55 17.22 15.87
C PRO A 174 -22.72 16.53 14.78
N ARG A 175 -23.13 16.73 13.53
CA ARG A 175 -22.45 16.21 12.34
C ARG A 175 -21.43 17.25 11.83
N PRO A 176 -20.13 16.92 11.75
CA PRO A 176 -19.13 17.86 11.24
C PRO A 176 -19.32 18.09 9.74
N SER A 177 -19.45 19.34 9.30
CA SER A 177 -19.53 19.74 7.89
C SER A 177 -18.22 19.59 7.12
N ARG A 178 -17.10 19.69 7.85
CA ARG A 178 -15.76 19.51 7.33
C ARG A 178 -14.88 18.93 8.42
N PHE A 179 -14.05 17.95 8.09
CA PHE A 179 -13.00 17.45 8.96
C PHE A 179 -11.87 16.89 8.11
N ASP A 180 -10.68 16.80 8.69
CA ASP A 180 -9.55 16.19 8.02
C ASP A 180 -9.42 14.75 8.50
N LEU A 181 -9.26 13.82 7.56
CA LEU A 181 -9.07 12.39 7.80
C LEU A 181 -7.59 12.04 7.67
N GLY A 182 -7.08 11.26 8.62
CA GLY A 182 -5.76 10.66 8.58
C GLY A 182 -5.83 9.14 8.56
N VAL A 183 -5.10 8.54 7.61
CA VAL A 183 -4.91 7.09 7.53
C VAL A 183 -3.42 6.82 7.43
N ARG A 184 -2.90 6.04 8.38
CA ARG A 184 -1.49 5.57 8.40
C ARG A 184 -1.48 4.06 8.32
N VAL A 185 -0.67 3.50 7.44
CA VAL A 185 -0.51 2.05 7.28
C VAL A 185 0.93 1.67 7.58
N TYR A 186 1.12 0.75 8.51
CA TYR A 186 2.40 0.20 8.92
C TYR A 186 2.53 -1.26 8.46
N SER A 187 3.76 -1.74 8.34
CA SER A 187 4.01 -3.17 8.17
C SER A 187 3.66 -3.92 9.45
N ILE A 188 3.24 -5.19 9.36
CA ILE A 188 3.11 -6.05 10.54
C ILE A 188 4.39 -6.14 11.37
N LEU A 189 5.57 -5.98 10.75
CA LEU A 189 6.87 -5.98 11.44
C LEU A 189 7.02 -4.83 12.46
N ALA A 190 6.21 -3.78 12.32
CA ALA A 190 6.19 -2.67 13.25
C ALA A 190 5.52 -3.04 14.60
N LYS A 191 4.71 -4.11 14.62
CA LYS A 191 4.06 -4.62 15.84
C LYS A 191 5.05 -5.03 16.93
N ASP A 192 6.25 -5.46 16.56
CA ASP A 192 7.27 -5.87 17.54
C ASP A 192 8.02 -4.65 18.14
N ASN A 193 7.77 -3.43 17.63
CA ASN A 193 8.52 -2.22 17.96
C ASN A 193 7.62 -1.02 18.32
N TRP A 194 6.45 -1.27 18.94
CA TRP A 194 5.50 -0.23 19.35
C TRP A 194 6.16 0.97 20.05
N ASP A 195 7.08 0.71 20.98
CA ASP A 195 7.75 1.73 21.80
C ASP A 195 8.77 2.58 21.03
N ASN A 196 9.18 2.14 19.83
CA ASN A 196 10.21 2.78 19.01
C ASN A 196 9.67 3.23 17.63
N LEU A 197 8.35 3.25 17.46
CA LEU A 197 7.73 3.84 16.28
C LEU A 197 8.06 5.33 16.20
N ALA A 198 8.35 5.82 15.00
CA ALA A 198 8.62 7.24 14.84
C ALA A 198 7.37 8.05 15.16
N SER A 199 7.57 9.09 15.96
CA SER A 199 6.56 10.13 16.22
C SER A 199 6.19 10.90 14.97
N ASP A 200 7.15 11.00 14.03
CA ASP A 200 6.97 11.70 12.78
C ASP A 200 6.30 10.75 11.79
N ALA A 201 5.09 11.10 11.34
CA ALA A 201 4.32 10.36 10.34
C ALA A 201 4.92 10.41 8.92
N ALA A 202 6.24 10.54 8.81
CA ALA A 202 6.95 10.51 7.55
C ALA A 202 6.86 9.08 6.98
N PRO A 203 6.46 8.91 5.70
CA PRO A 203 6.42 7.60 5.10
C PRO A 203 7.83 6.99 5.04
N ALA A 204 7.93 5.67 5.23
CA ALA A 204 9.17 4.93 5.19
C ALA A 204 9.87 5.17 3.85
N SER A 205 11.15 5.55 3.90
CA SER A 205 11.91 5.83 2.68
C SER A 205 12.25 4.51 1.98
N LEU A 206 11.98 4.43 0.68
CA LEU A 206 12.31 3.26 -0.16
C LEU A 206 13.79 3.25 -0.58
N ARG A 207 14.66 4.02 0.10
CA ARG A 207 16.06 4.15 -0.27
C ARG A 207 16.84 2.94 0.25
N VAL A 208 17.51 2.24 -0.67
CA VAL A 208 18.32 1.02 -0.44
C VAL A 208 19.35 1.15 0.71
N ARG A 209 19.74 2.37 1.10
CA ARG A 209 20.70 2.61 2.19
C ARG A 209 20.09 2.62 3.60
N GLU A 210 18.77 2.61 3.76
CA GLU A 210 18.12 2.78 5.08
C GLU A 210 17.56 1.47 5.67
N GLY A 211 17.67 0.35 4.95
CA GLY A 211 17.40 -0.98 5.48
C GLY A 211 15.96 -1.26 5.91
N GLU A 212 15.69 -2.51 6.28
CA GLU A 212 14.39 -2.97 6.81
C GLU A 212 13.99 -2.25 8.12
N GLY A 213 14.94 -1.60 8.80
CA GLY A 213 14.72 -0.86 10.04
C GLY A 213 13.74 0.31 9.89
N ASN A 214 13.75 1.02 8.76
CA ASN A 214 12.84 2.14 8.52
C ASN A 214 11.37 1.67 8.39
N GLN A 215 11.12 0.46 7.85
CA GLN A 215 9.77 -0.12 7.74
C GLN A 215 9.22 -0.66 9.07
N ARG A 216 10.08 -0.85 10.07
CA ARG A 216 9.69 -1.28 11.42
C ARG A 216 9.30 -0.11 12.32
N THR A 217 9.71 1.10 11.98
CA THR A 217 9.46 2.29 12.80
C THR A 217 8.53 3.29 12.10
N ASN A 218 8.52 3.32 10.77
CA ASN A 218 7.79 4.33 9.99
C ASN A 218 6.63 3.70 9.20
N PRO A 219 5.53 4.45 8.99
CA PRO A 219 4.42 3.99 8.17
C PRO A 219 4.85 3.78 6.71
N LEU A 220 4.37 2.73 6.06
CA LEU A 220 4.59 2.48 4.63
C LEU A 220 3.79 3.45 3.75
N ALA A 221 2.62 3.87 4.21
CA ALA A 221 1.77 4.84 3.52
C ALA A 221 1.06 5.73 4.53
N VAL A 222 0.96 7.02 4.20
CA VAL A 222 0.24 8.02 5.00
C VAL A 222 -0.60 8.88 4.06
N ILE A 223 -1.88 9.00 4.34
CA ILE A 223 -2.82 9.84 3.60
C ILE A 223 -3.51 10.77 4.59
N TYR A 224 -3.45 12.07 4.28
CA TYR A 224 -4.23 13.10 4.94
C TYR A 224 -5.09 13.79 3.90
N ILE A 225 -6.40 13.78 4.10
CA ILE A 225 -7.33 14.47 3.18
C ILE A 225 -8.39 15.26 3.95
N PRO A 226 -8.76 16.45 3.48
CA PRO A 226 -9.96 17.12 3.95
C PRO A 226 -11.19 16.42 3.35
N LEU A 227 -12.13 16.07 4.21
CA LEU A 227 -13.48 15.64 3.82
C LEU A 227 -14.47 16.74 4.17
N SER A 228 -15.33 17.06 3.22
CA SER A 228 -16.42 18.01 3.41
C SER A 228 -17.70 17.47 2.80
N TRP A 229 -18.82 17.82 3.41
CA TRP A 229 -20.14 17.56 2.84
C TRP A 229 -20.95 18.85 2.86
N SER A 230 -21.85 19.00 1.89
CA SER A 230 -22.70 20.16 1.76
C SER A 230 -24.01 19.76 1.11
N GLU A 231 -25.04 19.55 1.93
CA GLU A 231 -26.42 19.40 1.44
C GLU A 231 -27.29 20.63 1.76
N ARG A 232 -26.76 21.65 2.45
CA ARG A 232 -27.52 22.85 2.87
C ARG A 232 -26.71 24.13 2.70
N ALA A 233 -27.40 25.23 2.36
CA ALA A 233 -26.79 26.55 2.18
C ALA A 233 -25.99 27.02 3.41
N ASP A 234 -26.45 26.66 4.61
CA ASP A 234 -25.82 27.04 5.90
C ASP A 234 -24.43 26.40 6.10
N VAL A 235 -24.21 25.25 5.46
CA VAL A 235 -22.93 24.52 5.52
C VAL A 235 -21.87 25.17 4.63
N ILE A 236 -22.29 25.68 3.46
CA ILE A 236 -21.43 26.44 2.54
C ILE A 236 -20.96 27.74 3.23
N CYS A 237 -21.86 28.40 3.94
CA CYS A 237 -21.56 29.57 4.75
C CYS A 237 -20.54 29.29 5.87
N ALA A 238 -20.71 28.20 6.61
CA ALA A 238 -19.74 27.80 7.64
C ALA A 238 -18.36 27.46 7.04
N GLN A 239 -18.31 26.87 5.84
CA GLN A 239 -17.05 26.58 5.14
C GLN A 239 -16.34 27.83 4.62
N GLN A 240 -17.07 28.88 4.24
CA GLN A 240 -16.49 30.14 3.76
C GLN A 240 -16.15 31.12 4.90
N GLY A 241 -16.83 31.04 6.04
CA GLY A 241 -16.66 31.94 7.19
C GLY A 241 -15.29 31.84 7.89
N GLU A 242 -14.61 30.69 7.85
CA GLU A 242 -13.26 30.56 8.43
C GLU A 242 -12.17 31.31 7.63
N ASN A 243 -12.42 31.64 6.36
CA ASN A 243 -11.49 32.41 5.51
C ASN A 243 -11.90 33.88 5.31
N ALA A 244 -13.02 34.31 5.89
CA ALA A 244 -13.58 35.63 5.66
C ALA A 244 -14.01 36.29 6.97
N SER A 245 -13.05 36.92 7.65
CA SER A 245 -13.30 37.85 8.76
C SER A 245 -14.08 39.13 8.36
N ASN A 246 -14.71 39.18 7.17
CA ASN A 246 -15.40 40.37 6.66
C ASN A 246 -16.38 40.10 5.48
N ILE A 247 -17.31 39.14 5.59
CA ILE A 247 -18.44 39.08 4.64
C ILE A 247 -19.77 39.09 5.40
N PRO A 248 -20.63 40.09 5.18
CA PRO A 248 -21.98 40.11 5.74
C PRO A 248 -22.93 39.27 4.87
N SER A 249 -23.89 38.63 5.54
CA SER A 249 -25.01 37.82 4.99
C SER A 249 -24.74 36.33 4.73
N CYS A 250 -24.69 35.59 5.84
CA CYS A 250 -25.38 34.30 5.94
C CYS A 250 -26.51 34.52 6.95
N ASN A 251 -27.64 35.05 6.45
CA ASN A 251 -28.89 35.21 7.19
C ASN A 251 -29.93 34.28 6.61
#